data_AF-A0A1Y1SJ70-F1
#
_entry.id   AF-A0A1Y1SJ70-F1
#
_cell.length_a   1.000
_cell.length_b   1.000
_cell.length_c   1.000
_cell.angle_alpha   90.00
_cell.angle_beta   90.00
_cell.angle_gamma   90.00
#
_symmetry.space_group_name_H-M   'P 1'
#
loop_
_entity.id
_entity.type
_entity.pdbx_description
1 polymer ?
#
loop_
_entity_poly.entity_id
_entity_poly.type
_entity_poly.pdbx_seq_one_letter_code
_entity_poly.pdbx_strand_id
1 'polypeptide(L)'
;MYLSLGEGERHFNSLESKYRTLASTWLLAMFVGIGFIFTRPEVSSQFDPYLVSAAAGIVACVGLLLLWNIDIRVCHQLLDAHFVQALVLERDHDWLPPIRTKMVFSQYVDPEHVRPDGGVMRRIKMFYVGMVGAPSLVASVSLVSHIASTSDNLCLLVGISVIAFLAACIAPVYVWKNSKSPLLGGYISTHKASAIARLKAELHAD
;
A
#
# COMPACT_ATOMS: atom_id res chain seq x y z
N MET A 1 9.92 -27.23 11.63
CA MET A 1 9.66 -26.58 10.33
C MET A 1 8.29 -25.92 10.27
N TYR A 2 7.18 -26.61 10.56
CA TYR A 2 5.84 -25.97 10.56
C TYR A 2 5.72 -24.80 11.55
N LEU A 3 6.25 -24.97 12.78
CA LEU A 3 6.27 -23.92 13.80
C LEU A 3 7.05 -22.67 13.36
N SER A 4 8.22 -22.84 12.74
CA SER A 4 9.04 -21.72 12.27
C SER A 4 8.37 -20.92 11.15
N LEU A 5 7.58 -21.57 10.28
CA LEU A 5 6.77 -20.87 9.26
C LEU A 5 5.68 -20.00 9.93
N GLY A 6 4.98 -20.54 10.93
CA GLY A 6 3.98 -19.78 11.67
C GLY A 6 4.56 -18.66 12.55
N GLU A 7 5.79 -18.79 13.03
CA GLU A 7 6.53 -17.69 13.67
C GLU A 7 6.91 -16.60 12.66
N GLY A 8 7.38 -16.98 11.47
CA GLY A 8 7.65 -16.06 10.37
C GLY A 8 6.43 -15.22 10.01
N GLU A 9 5.28 -15.85 9.81
CA GLU A 9 4.02 -15.15 9.49
C GLU A 9 3.62 -14.13 10.57
N ARG A 10 3.71 -14.51 11.84
CA ARG A 10 3.42 -13.59 12.97
C ARG A 10 4.41 -12.43 13.02
N HIS A 11 5.69 -12.69 12.75
CA HIS A 11 6.71 -11.66 12.70
C HIS A 11 6.46 -10.67 11.55
N PHE A 12 6.16 -11.15 10.34
CA PHE A 12 5.83 -10.27 9.21
C PHE A 12 4.57 -9.45 9.44
N ASN A 13 3.54 -10.04 10.04
CA ASN A 13 2.32 -9.30 10.40
C ASN A 13 2.61 -8.19 11.45
N SER A 14 3.53 -8.45 12.38
CA SER A 14 4.00 -7.42 13.33
C SER A 14 4.77 -6.30 12.62
N LEU A 15 5.64 -6.65 11.66
CA LEU A 15 6.39 -5.67 10.86
C LEU A 15 5.47 -4.78 10.02
N GLU A 16 4.48 -5.36 9.35
CA GLU A 16 3.49 -4.61 8.57
C GLU A 16 2.74 -3.59 9.44
N SER A 17 2.32 -4.00 10.64
CA SER A 17 1.71 -3.08 11.61
C SER A 17 2.66 -1.92 11.98
N LYS A 18 3.93 -2.21 12.26
CA LYS A 18 4.94 -1.19 12.59
C LYS A 18 5.17 -0.19 11.45
N TYR A 19 5.23 -0.65 10.20
CA TYR A 19 5.39 0.25 9.05
C TYR A 19 4.20 1.19 8.89
N ARG A 20 2.97 0.70 9.09
CA ARG A 20 1.77 1.55 9.06
C ARG A 20 1.75 2.58 10.20
N THR A 21 2.20 2.20 11.40
CA THR A 21 2.39 3.15 12.50
C THR A 21 3.41 4.22 12.11
N LEU A 22 4.54 3.83 11.52
CA LEU A 22 5.57 4.78 11.08
C LEU A 22 5.05 5.71 9.97
N ALA A 23 4.29 5.20 9.01
CA ALA A 23 3.64 6.04 7.99
C ALA A 23 2.68 7.06 8.63
N SER A 24 1.89 6.62 9.61
CA SER A 24 0.95 7.48 10.35
C SER A 24 1.66 8.57 11.16
N THR A 25 2.75 8.22 11.86
CA THR A 25 3.54 9.19 12.63
C THR A 25 4.26 10.17 11.71
N TRP A 26 4.73 9.72 10.55
CA TRP A 26 5.36 10.59 9.55
C TRP A 26 4.39 11.66 9.03
N LEU A 27 3.17 11.25 8.70
CA LEU A 27 2.13 12.17 8.26
C LEU A 27 1.74 13.15 9.38
N LEU A 28 1.59 12.66 10.61
CA LEU A 28 1.28 13.50 11.76
C LEU A 28 2.39 14.53 12.02
N ALA A 29 3.64 14.11 11.98
CA ALA A 29 4.80 14.99 12.15
C ALA A 29 4.83 16.11 11.09
N MET A 30 4.49 15.78 9.84
CA MET A 30 4.34 16.78 8.78
C MET A 30 3.27 17.82 9.12
N PHE A 31 2.06 17.38 9.53
CA PHE A 31 0.98 18.31 9.88
C PHE A 31 1.32 19.18 11.10
N VAL A 32 1.95 18.59 12.13
CA VAL A 32 2.40 19.33 13.31
C VAL A 32 3.46 20.37 12.92
N GLY A 33 4.42 20.00 12.06
CA GLY A 33 5.45 20.92 11.56
C GLY A 33 4.86 22.09 10.79
N ILE A 34 3.93 21.81 9.87
CA ILE A 34 3.22 22.85 9.12
C ILE A 34 2.42 23.75 10.06
N GLY A 35 1.64 23.18 10.99
CA GLY A 35 0.87 23.95 11.97
C GLY A 35 1.75 24.82 12.86
N PHE A 36 2.93 24.33 13.24
CA PHE A 36 3.90 25.09 14.02
C PHE A 36 4.41 26.32 13.26
N ILE A 37 4.73 26.19 11.97
CA ILE A 37 5.22 27.29 11.13
C ILE A 37 4.17 28.40 11.02
N PHE A 38 2.89 28.03 10.84
CA PHE A 38 1.80 29.02 10.74
C PHE A 38 1.43 29.67 12.08
N THR A 39 1.74 29.06 13.21
CA THR A 39 1.42 29.61 14.54
C THR A 39 2.53 30.47 15.14
N ARG A 40 3.73 30.51 14.54
CA ARG A 40 4.90 31.23 15.04
C ARG A 40 5.34 32.34 14.08
N PRO A 41 4.88 33.59 14.29
CA PRO A 41 5.20 34.71 13.40
C PRO A 41 6.71 35.00 13.28
N GLU A 42 7.47 34.71 14.34
CA GLU A 42 8.92 34.89 14.35
C GLU A 42 9.60 34.01 13.29
N VAL A 43 9.13 32.77 13.11
CA VAL A 43 9.67 31.83 12.12
C VAL A 43 9.25 32.24 10.71
N SER A 44 8.01 32.70 10.54
CA SER A 44 7.52 33.19 9.24
C SER A 44 8.23 34.46 8.76
N SER A 45 8.89 35.20 9.65
CA SER A 45 9.69 36.36 9.25
C SER A 45 10.99 35.99 8.52
N GLN A 46 11.52 34.79 8.77
CA GLN A 46 12.77 34.31 8.18
C GLN A 46 12.55 33.44 6.93
N PHE A 47 11.42 32.71 6.89
CA PHE A 47 11.11 31.80 5.80
C PHE A 47 9.66 31.97 5.36
N ASP A 48 9.43 31.91 4.04
CA ASP A 48 8.07 31.88 3.52
C ASP A 48 7.34 30.60 3.99
N PRO A 49 6.27 30.72 4.81
CA PRO A 49 5.59 29.58 5.39
C PRO A 49 4.97 28.66 4.32
N TYR A 50 4.57 29.21 3.16
CA TYR A 50 4.03 28.42 2.06
C TYR A 50 5.09 27.57 1.39
N LEU A 51 6.30 28.12 1.19
CA LEU A 51 7.39 27.38 0.56
C LEU A 51 7.91 26.26 1.46
N VAL A 52 8.02 26.52 2.77
CA VAL A 52 8.40 25.48 3.75
C VAL A 52 7.32 24.39 3.83
N SER A 53 6.03 24.77 3.81
CA SER A 53 4.92 23.80 3.80
C SER A 53 4.91 22.94 2.55
N ALA A 54 5.18 23.54 1.38
CA ALA A 54 5.31 22.80 0.13
C ALA A 54 6.49 21.81 0.18
N ALA A 55 7.65 22.25 0.66
CA ALA A 55 8.81 21.38 0.83
C ALA A 55 8.53 20.23 1.80
N ALA A 56 7.91 20.52 2.95
CA ALA A 56 7.53 19.50 3.94
C ALA A 56 6.56 18.47 3.35
N GLY A 57 5.57 18.91 2.57
CA GLY A 57 4.64 18.02 1.88
C GLY A 57 5.33 17.12 0.85
N ILE A 58 6.27 17.65 0.05
CA ILE A 58 7.05 16.86 -0.91
C ILE A 58 7.91 15.81 -0.19
N VAL A 59 8.64 16.21 0.85
CA VAL A 59 9.46 15.29 1.65
C VAL A 59 8.60 14.20 2.31
N ALA A 60 7.42 14.57 2.81
CA ALA A 60 6.47 13.60 3.34
C ALA A 60 5.99 12.61 2.28
N CYS A 61 5.68 13.07 1.06
CA CYS A 61 5.30 12.20 -0.05
C CYS A 61 6.41 11.20 -0.40
N VAL A 62 7.65 11.68 -0.53
CA VAL A 62 8.80 10.82 -0.84
C VAL A 62 9.01 9.77 0.25
N GLY A 63 8.98 10.18 1.53
CA GLY A 63 9.10 9.27 2.65
C GLY A 63 8.00 8.19 2.67
N LEU A 64 6.75 8.60 2.46
CA LEU A 64 5.61 7.67 2.40
C LEU A 64 5.66 6.72 1.20
N LEU A 65 6.13 7.19 0.04
CA LEU A 65 6.33 6.34 -1.13
C LEU A 65 7.44 5.30 -0.90
N LEU A 66 8.52 5.68 -0.21
CA LEU A 66 9.58 4.74 0.17
C LEU A 66 9.06 3.69 1.16
N LEU A 67 8.32 4.11 2.18
CA LEU A 67 7.66 3.21 3.14
C LEU A 67 6.71 2.24 2.44
N TRP A 68 5.88 2.76 1.52
CA TRP A 68 4.99 1.94 0.71
C TRP A 68 5.77 0.92 -0.12
N ASN A 69 6.87 1.33 -0.77
CA ASN A 69 7.69 0.42 -1.56
C ASN A 69 8.23 -0.73 -0.70
N ILE A 70 8.77 -0.43 0.48
CA ILE A 70 9.27 -1.46 1.41
C ILE A 70 8.13 -2.39 1.87
N ASP A 71 6.99 -1.83 2.27
CA ASP A 71 5.87 -2.62 2.80
C ASP A 71 5.28 -3.57 1.74
N ILE A 72 5.02 -3.08 0.52
CA ILE A 72 4.47 -3.93 -0.54
C ILE A 72 5.52 -4.82 -1.20
N ARG A 73 6.71 -4.31 -1.52
CA ARG A 73 7.69 -5.12 -2.26
C ARG A 73 8.40 -6.12 -1.37
N VAL A 74 8.77 -5.73 -0.16
CA VAL A 74 9.60 -6.59 0.70
C VAL A 74 8.71 -7.44 1.58
N CYS A 75 7.86 -6.82 2.41
CA CYS A 75 7.07 -7.57 3.40
C CYS A 75 6.06 -8.50 2.73
N HIS A 76 5.33 -8.01 1.72
CA HIS A 76 4.33 -8.85 1.06
C HIS A 76 4.94 -10.02 0.28
N GLN A 77 6.07 -9.80 -0.43
CA GLN A 77 6.72 -10.90 -1.17
C GLN A 77 7.29 -11.96 -0.24
N LEU A 78 7.87 -11.55 0.89
CA LEU A 78 8.35 -12.48 1.92
C LEU A 78 7.20 -13.26 2.54
N LEU A 79 6.10 -12.58 2.88
CA LEU A 79 4.90 -13.24 3.41
C LEU A 79 4.33 -14.24 2.42
N ASP A 80 4.20 -13.87 1.15
CA ASP A 80 3.72 -14.74 0.07
C ASP A 80 4.61 -15.99 -0.06
N ALA A 81 5.94 -15.82 -0.01
CA ALA A 81 6.87 -16.95 -0.10
C ALA A 81 6.70 -17.94 1.07
N HIS A 82 6.57 -17.44 2.31
CA HIS A 82 6.34 -18.28 3.49
C HIS A 82 4.98 -18.98 3.41
N PHE A 83 3.95 -18.24 2.96
CA PHE A 83 2.60 -18.75 2.85
C PHE A 83 2.48 -19.86 1.80
N VAL A 84 3.15 -19.72 0.65
CA VAL A 84 3.22 -20.77 -0.38
C VAL A 84 3.93 -22.01 0.14
N GLN A 85 5.06 -21.87 0.83
CA GLN A 85 5.75 -23.03 1.42
C GLN A 85 4.89 -23.74 2.46
N ALA A 86 4.16 -22.98 3.28
CA ALA A 86 3.27 -23.55 4.28
C ALA A 86 2.05 -24.25 3.66
N LEU A 87 1.50 -23.73 2.55
CA LEU A 87 0.46 -24.40 1.77
C LEU A 87 0.94 -25.73 1.18
N VAL A 88 2.16 -25.77 0.64
CA VAL A 88 2.76 -27.01 0.13
C VAL A 88 2.93 -28.02 1.27
N LEU A 89 3.38 -27.56 2.44
CA LEU A 89 3.56 -28.42 3.60
C LEU A 89 2.24 -28.98 4.15
N GLU A 90 1.19 -28.16 4.24
CA GLU A 90 -0.19 -28.59 4.59
C GLU A 90 -0.73 -29.60 3.58
N ARG A 91 -0.43 -29.44 2.29
CA ARG A 91 -0.86 -30.35 1.22
C ARG A 91 -0.16 -31.72 1.31
N ASP A 92 1.13 -31.72 1.62
CA ASP A 92 1.95 -32.94 1.61
C ASP A 92 1.77 -33.77 2.89
N HIS A 93 1.09 -33.24 3.92
CA HIS A 93 0.91 -33.89 5.22
C HIS A 93 -0.52 -33.73 5.75
N ASP A 94 -1.37 -34.72 5.50
CA ASP A 94 -2.80 -34.70 5.88
C ASP A 94 -3.05 -34.58 7.40
N TRP A 95 -2.07 -34.90 8.23
CA TRP A 95 -2.18 -34.75 9.69
C TRP A 95 -2.06 -33.29 10.16
N LEU A 96 -1.55 -32.38 9.32
CA LEU A 96 -1.47 -30.96 9.65
C LEU A 96 -2.83 -30.29 9.48
N PRO A 97 -3.22 -29.37 10.38
CA PRO A 97 -4.47 -28.64 10.24
C PRO A 97 -4.41 -27.72 9.01
N PRO A 98 -5.38 -27.80 8.07
CA PRO A 98 -5.35 -27.07 6.80
C PRO A 98 -5.83 -25.61 6.95
N ILE A 99 -5.20 -24.84 7.86
CA ILE A 99 -5.62 -23.48 8.21
C ILE A 99 -5.45 -22.54 7.01
N ARG A 100 -4.30 -22.59 6.33
CA ARG A 100 -4.00 -21.70 5.20
C ARG A 100 -4.78 -22.08 3.97
N THR A 101 -4.96 -23.37 3.74
CA THR A 101 -5.84 -23.86 2.67
C THR A 101 -7.26 -23.32 2.85
N LYS A 102 -7.81 -23.37 4.07
CA LYS A 102 -9.12 -22.78 4.39
C LYS A 102 -9.14 -21.25 4.24
N MET A 103 -8.05 -20.55 4.58
CA MET A 103 -7.94 -19.10 4.40
C MET A 103 -7.91 -18.69 2.92
N VAL A 104 -7.22 -19.45 2.07
CA VAL A 104 -7.25 -19.25 0.61
C VAL A 104 -8.65 -19.53 0.09
N PHE A 105 -9.22 -20.67 0.48
CA PHE A 105 -10.54 -21.10 0.05
C PHE A 105 -11.62 -20.07 0.40
N SER A 106 -11.61 -19.52 1.62
CA SER A 106 -12.57 -18.48 2.02
C SER A 106 -12.42 -17.17 1.24
N GLN A 107 -11.25 -16.89 0.67
CA GLN A 107 -11.07 -15.72 -0.22
C GLN A 107 -11.62 -15.95 -1.64
N TYR A 108 -11.73 -17.21 -2.10
CA TYR A 108 -12.11 -17.54 -3.48
C TYR A 108 -13.51 -18.14 -3.64
N VAL A 109 -14.10 -18.70 -2.58
CA VAL A 109 -15.29 -19.57 -2.69
C VAL A 109 -16.62 -18.87 -2.51
N ASP A 110 -16.65 -17.61 -2.09
CA ASP A 110 -17.90 -16.84 -2.16
C ASP A 110 -18.18 -16.46 -3.63
N PRO A 111 -19.04 -17.19 -4.37
CA PRO A 111 -19.22 -16.98 -5.80
C PRO A 111 -20.01 -15.71 -6.09
N GLU A 112 -20.76 -15.23 -5.09
CA GLU A 112 -21.56 -14.00 -5.16
C GLU A 112 -20.70 -12.76 -4.90
N HIS A 113 -19.56 -12.92 -4.22
CA HIS A 113 -18.63 -11.84 -3.87
C HIS A 113 -17.17 -12.15 -4.21
N VAL A 114 -16.90 -12.80 -5.36
CA VAL A 114 -15.54 -12.92 -5.89
C VAL A 114 -15.00 -11.52 -6.17
N ARG A 115 -14.37 -10.90 -5.18
CA ARG A 115 -13.65 -9.64 -5.34
C ARG A 115 -12.29 -10.00 -5.93
N PRO A 116 -12.02 -9.67 -7.20
CA PRO A 116 -10.76 -10.04 -7.85
C PRO A 116 -9.51 -9.43 -7.19
N ASP A 117 -9.69 -8.55 -6.19
CA ASP A 117 -8.65 -7.68 -5.67
C ASP A 117 -8.04 -8.13 -4.33
N GLY A 118 -8.53 -9.22 -3.71
CA GLY A 118 -8.08 -9.66 -2.37
C GLY A 118 -8.39 -8.63 -1.28
N GLY A 119 -9.45 -8.86 -0.50
CA GLY A 119 -10.10 -7.83 0.31
C GLY A 119 -9.21 -7.04 1.28
N VAL A 120 -8.14 -7.64 1.83
CA VAL A 120 -7.21 -6.96 2.75
C VAL A 120 -6.23 -6.07 2.00
N MET A 121 -5.64 -6.58 0.91
CA MET A 121 -4.64 -5.86 0.13
C MET A 121 -5.20 -4.58 -0.48
N ARG A 122 -6.46 -4.60 -0.93
CA ARG A 122 -7.14 -3.40 -1.42
C ARG A 122 -7.24 -2.31 -0.33
N ARG A 123 -7.56 -2.67 0.92
CA ARG A 123 -7.65 -1.70 2.03
C ARG A 123 -6.30 -1.07 2.33
N ILE A 124 -5.24 -1.88 2.33
CA ILE A 124 -3.87 -1.41 2.53
C ILE A 124 -3.46 -0.43 1.43
N LYS A 125 -3.77 -0.75 0.17
CA LYS A 125 -3.51 0.16 -0.95
C LYS A 125 -4.27 1.47 -0.83
N MET A 126 -5.57 1.42 -0.52
CA MET A 126 -6.37 2.63 -0.32
C MET A 126 -5.85 3.48 0.85
N PHE A 127 -5.37 2.84 1.91
CA PHE A 127 -4.69 3.52 3.01
C PHE A 127 -3.47 4.31 2.51
N TYR A 128 -2.54 3.69 1.78
CA TYR A 128 -1.36 4.39 1.27
C TYR A 128 -1.68 5.46 0.23
N VAL A 129 -2.66 5.24 -0.65
CA VAL A 129 -3.13 6.26 -1.61
C VAL A 129 -3.65 7.49 -0.85
N GLY A 130 -4.46 7.29 0.20
CA GLY A 130 -4.93 8.39 1.04
C GLY A 130 -3.77 9.11 1.75
N MET A 131 -2.84 8.34 2.31
CA MET A 131 -1.67 8.86 3.03
C MET A 131 -0.74 9.69 2.16
N VAL A 132 -0.52 9.32 0.88
CA VAL A 132 0.29 10.11 -0.07
C VAL A 132 -0.51 11.28 -0.66
N GLY A 133 -1.82 11.10 -0.86
CA GLY A 133 -2.70 12.14 -1.39
C GLY A 133 -2.79 13.36 -0.49
N ALA A 134 -2.90 13.17 0.84
CA ALA A 134 -2.98 14.26 1.79
C ALA A 134 -1.79 15.26 1.74
N PRO A 135 -0.51 14.85 1.89
CA PRO A 135 0.64 15.74 1.77
C PRO A 135 0.82 16.29 0.35
N SER A 136 0.46 15.52 -0.69
CA SER A 136 0.49 16.01 -2.07
C SER A 136 -0.46 17.19 -2.25
N LEU A 137 -1.67 17.11 -1.66
CA LEU A 137 -2.66 18.17 -1.72
C LEU A 137 -2.17 19.41 -0.97
N VAL A 138 -1.63 19.24 0.24
CA VAL A 138 -1.06 20.34 1.02
C VAL A 138 0.06 21.03 0.24
N ALA A 139 1.00 20.25 -0.32
CA ALA A 139 2.09 20.82 -1.11
C ALA A 139 1.59 21.62 -2.31
N SER A 140 0.57 21.10 -3.00
CA SER A 140 -0.02 21.76 -4.18
C SER A 140 -0.71 23.06 -3.81
N VAL A 141 -1.51 23.06 -2.74
CA VAL A 141 -2.20 24.26 -2.25
C VAL A 141 -1.20 25.31 -1.77
N SER A 142 -0.19 24.92 -0.99
CA SER A 142 0.84 25.83 -0.52
C SER A 142 1.64 26.46 -1.67
N LEU A 143 1.99 25.67 -2.69
CA LEU A 143 2.71 26.17 -3.86
C LEU A 143 1.86 27.17 -4.67
N VAL A 144 0.57 26.88 -4.87
CA VAL A 144 -0.37 27.79 -5.53
C VAL A 144 -0.50 29.10 -4.76
N SER A 145 -0.62 29.04 -3.43
CA SER A 145 -0.71 30.24 -2.59
C SER A 145 0.54 31.11 -2.65
N HIS A 146 1.74 30.51 -2.57
CA HIS A 146 3.01 31.23 -2.70
C HIS A 146 3.16 31.92 -4.06
N ILE A 147 2.73 31.23 -5.12
CA ILE A 147 2.83 31.76 -6.48
C ILE A 147 1.82 32.88 -6.70
N ALA A 148 0.59 32.72 -6.20
CA ALA A 148 -0.45 33.74 -6.26
C ALA A 148 -0.06 35.04 -5.55
N SER A 149 0.77 34.96 -4.50
CA SER A 149 1.31 36.16 -3.84
C SER A 149 2.48 36.81 -4.60
N THR A 150 3.10 36.11 -5.55
CA THR A 150 4.37 36.55 -6.18
C THR A 150 4.21 36.96 -7.64
N SER A 151 3.25 36.42 -8.39
CA SER A 151 3.14 36.63 -9.84
C SER A 151 1.71 36.74 -10.38
N ASP A 152 1.52 37.55 -11.42
CA ASP A 152 0.24 37.70 -12.13
C ASP A 152 -0.12 36.49 -13.01
N ASN A 153 0.83 35.57 -13.27
CA ASN A 153 0.65 34.40 -14.15
C ASN A 153 0.02 33.19 -13.44
N LEU A 154 -1.07 33.44 -12.72
CA LEU A 154 -1.71 32.50 -11.80
C LEU A 154 -2.24 31.22 -12.52
N CYS A 155 -2.72 31.35 -13.75
CA CYS A 155 -3.37 30.26 -14.48
C CYS A 155 -2.42 29.12 -14.91
N LEU A 156 -1.24 29.47 -15.45
CA LEU A 156 -0.27 28.50 -15.96
C LEU A 156 0.32 27.64 -14.82
N LEU A 157 0.54 28.27 -13.67
CA LEU A 157 1.20 27.65 -12.53
C LEU A 157 0.26 26.77 -11.70
N VAL A 158 -1.01 27.15 -11.58
CA VAL A 158 -2.07 26.25 -11.07
C VAL A 158 -2.17 25.00 -11.95
N GLY A 159 -2.05 25.16 -13.28
CA GLY A 159 -2.04 24.02 -14.20
C GLY A 159 -0.92 23.02 -13.90
N ILE A 160 0.31 23.51 -13.70
CA ILE A 160 1.48 22.66 -13.40
C ILE A 160 1.33 21.96 -12.04
N SER A 161 0.86 22.66 -11.01
CA SER A 161 0.71 22.04 -9.67
C SER A 161 -0.36 20.94 -9.68
N VAL A 162 -1.47 21.15 -10.38
CA VAL A 162 -2.52 20.14 -10.55
C VAL A 162 -1.99 18.93 -11.34
N ILE A 163 -1.22 19.15 -12.40
CA ILE A 163 -0.61 18.05 -13.17
C ILE A 163 0.36 17.26 -12.28
N ALA A 164 1.21 17.93 -11.50
CA ALA A 164 2.15 17.28 -10.59
C ALA A 164 1.41 16.46 -9.51
N PHE A 165 0.33 17.01 -8.94
CA PHE A 165 -0.54 16.31 -8.00
C PHE A 165 -1.17 15.05 -8.62
N LEU A 166 -1.74 15.19 -9.81
CA LEU A 166 -2.34 14.07 -10.54
C LEU A 166 -1.29 13.00 -10.86
N ALA A 167 -0.09 13.40 -11.30
CA ALA A 167 1.01 12.47 -11.56
C ALA A 167 1.43 11.73 -10.28
N ALA A 168 1.52 12.42 -9.14
CA ALA A 168 1.83 11.82 -7.85
C ALA A 168 0.74 10.83 -7.37
N CYS A 169 -0.52 11.06 -7.72
CA CYS A 169 -1.63 10.14 -7.42
C CYS A 169 -1.68 8.95 -8.38
N ILE A 170 -1.39 9.17 -9.68
CA ILE A 170 -1.52 8.16 -10.72
C ILE A 170 -0.30 7.24 -10.76
N ALA A 171 0.91 7.74 -10.53
CA ALA A 171 2.13 6.93 -10.61
C ALA A 171 2.10 5.70 -9.68
N PRO A 172 1.66 5.79 -8.41
CA PRO A 172 1.54 4.62 -7.55
C PRO A 172 0.47 3.64 -8.03
N VAL A 173 -0.63 4.13 -8.61
CA VAL A 173 -1.68 3.29 -9.22
C VAL A 173 -1.16 2.58 -10.47
N TYR A 174 -0.33 3.25 -11.27
CA TYR A 174 0.30 2.65 -12.44
C TYR A 174 1.31 1.56 -12.05
N VAL A 175 2.19 1.87 -11.09
CA VAL A 175 3.12 0.89 -10.51
C VAL A 175 2.35 -0.29 -9.91
N TRP A 176 1.19 -0.04 -9.28
CA TRP A 176 0.29 -1.08 -8.78
C TRP A 176 -0.20 -2.00 -9.91
N LYS A 177 -0.73 -1.44 -11.00
CA LYS A 177 -1.27 -2.24 -12.11
C LYS A 177 -0.22 -3.17 -12.72
N ASN A 178 1.04 -2.73 -12.74
CA ASN A 178 2.16 -3.52 -13.27
C ASN A 178 2.81 -4.45 -12.23
N SER A 179 2.53 -4.27 -10.93
CA SER A 179 3.03 -5.15 -9.87
C SER A 179 2.10 -6.35 -9.67
N LYS A 180 2.00 -7.24 -10.66
CA LYS A 180 1.47 -8.59 -10.43
C LYS A 180 2.55 -9.38 -9.69
N SER A 181 2.22 -10.03 -8.56
CA SER A 181 3.15 -10.97 -7.92
C SER A 181 3.29 -12.20 -8.82
N PRO A 182 4.46 -12.42 -9.46
CA PRO A 182 4.60 -13.52 -10.41
C PRO A 182 4.48 -14.88 -9.73
N LEU A 183 4.84 -14.96 -8.44
CA LEU A 183 4.84 -16.19 -7.66
C LEU A 183 3.42 -16.67 -7.34
N LEU A 184 2.57 -15.80 -6.75
CA LEU A 184 1.21 -16.18 -6.39
C LEU A 184 0.36 -16.41 -7.64
N GLY A 185 0.52 -15.58 -8.67
CA GLY A 185 -0.20 -15.73 -9.94
C GLY A 185 0.10 -17.08 -10.63
N GLY A 186 1.38 -17.49 -10.65
CA GLY A 186 1.78 -18.80 -11.15
C GLY A 186 1.19 -19.94 -10.34
N TYR A 187 1.40 -19.92 -9.01
CA TYR A 187 0.90 -20.96 -8.09
C TYR A 187 -0.63 -21.09 -8.12
N ILE A 188 -1.36 -19.98 -8.11
CA ILE A 188 -2.82 -19.99 -8.20
C ILE A 188 -3.26 -20.53 -9.56
N SER A 189 -2.63 -20.16 -10.66
CA SER A 189 -3.04 -20.66 -11.99
C SER A 189 -2.89 -22.18 -12.10
N THR A 190 -1.77 -22.73 -11.60
CA THR A 190 -1.50 -24.17 -11.64
C THR A 190 -2.39 -24.92 -10.67
N HIS A 191 -2.57 -24.40 -9.45
CA HIS A 191 -3.39 -25.07 -8.44
C HIS A 191 -4.89 -24.92 -8.65
N LYS A 192 -5.38 -23.78 -9.13
CA LYS A 192 -6.80 -23.59 -9.45
C LYS A 192 -7.24 -24.58 -10.53
N ALA A 193 -6.41 -24.83 -11.54
CA ALA A 193 -6.67 -25.85 -12.54
C ALA A 193 -6.74 -27.25 -11.91
N SER A 194 -5.79 -27.59 -11.04
CA SER A 194 -5.77 -28.90 -10.36
C SER A 194 -6.94 -29.11 -9.38
N ALA A 195 -7.32 -28.08 -8.64
CA ALA A 195 -8.41 -28.11 -7.65
C ALA A 195 -9.77 -28.20 -8.34
N ILE A 196 -9.99 -27.44 -9.43
CA ILE A 196 -11.18 -27.57 -10.26
C ILE A 196 -11.25 -28.97 -10.89
N ALA A 197 -10.11 -29.53 -11.33
CA ALA A 197 -10.08 -30.87 -11.88
C ALA A 197 -10.44 -31.94 -10.84
N ARG A 198 -9.96 -31.83 -9.60
CA ARG A 198 -10.34 -32.74 -8.50
C ARG A 198 -11.82 -32.63 -8.13
N LEU A 199 -12.33 -31.41 -7.95
CA LEU A 199 -13.75 -31.18 -7.66
C LEU A 199 -14.66 -31.73 -8.76
N LYS A 200 -14.28 -31.56 -10.04
CA LYS A 200 -15.02 -32.16 -11.16
C LYS A 200 -14.97 -33.69 -11.15
N ALA A 201 -13.83 -34.27 -10.77
CA ALA A 201 -13.70 -35.72 -10.69
C ALA A 201 -14.56 -36.30 -9.55
N GLU A 202 -14.61 -35.65 -8.40
CA GLU A 202 -15.48 -36.03 -7.28
C GLU A 202 -16.96 -35.90 -7.67
N LEU A 203 -17.35 -34.84 -8.39
CA LEU A 203 -18.75 -34.63 -8.81
C LEU A 203 -19.27 -35.61 -9.87
N HIS A 204 -18.38 -36.35 -10.55
CA HIS A 204 -18.73 -37.33 -11.59
C HIS A 204 -18.55 -38.79 -11.14
N ALA A 205 -18.06 -39.00 -9.91
CA ALA A 205 -17.91 -40.34 -9.33
C ALA A 205 -19.18 -40.84 -8.62
N ASP A 206 -20.18 -39.95 -8.45
CA ASP A 206 -21.53 -40.22 -7.93
C ASP A 206 -22.56 -40.30 -9.06
#